data_AF-A0A817F6Y0-F1
#
_entry.id   AF-A0A817F6Y0-F1
#
_cell.length_a   1.000
_cell.length_b   1.000
_cell.length_c   1.000
_cell.angle_alpha   90.00
_cell.angle_beta   90.00
_cell.angle_gamma   90.00
#
_symmetry.space_group_name_H-M   'P 1'
#
loop_
_entity.id
_entity.type
_entity.pdbx_description
1 polymer ?
#
loop_
_entity_poly.entity_id
_entity_poly.type
_entity_poly.pdbx_seq_one_letter_code
_entity_poly.pdbx_strand_id
1 'polypeptide(L)'
;MQYASTKAPRLSHDELLDQIQKLEKSNYLSLDLFAQIEEWKKITINKIEKAAERAHHELIELIEKQRIKITKQLEPITKEICCRREEQNFLENDIDRLKEKLNEIQERIQQFILKDTNKNILVDNDQIDWNRLIYIQGEQQNSPFLRRVNLNANTKWFQNGVTVAGGNGSGSGMNQLYNLWGLCVDDNQTVYIADCGNHRIVEWKCGATTGRVVAGRNGPGNQLDQLLGPTDVIIDKERDSLIICDYSNNRVVRWPRQSSTNGETIISNIRCHGLTIDDVGSLYVVDFDKHEVRRYRMGENQGTVVAGGNGSGNRLNQLSYPRYVFVDREYSVYVSDTSNHRVIKWMKGAKQGIVVAGDRGQGNNLTQLSSPYGIVVDQSGAIYVADSENHRIMRWSQGATQGNMIVGGNGQGNQSNQFYGPRGLSFDREGNIYVNDNRNQRVQKFKIDQS
;
A
#
# COMPACT_ATOMS: atom_id res chain seq x y z
N MET A 1 11.60 -17.14 65.11
CA MET A 1 10.27 -17.61 64.68
C MET A 1 10.07 -17.19 63.24
N GLN A 2 10.15 -18.16 62.33
CA GLN A 2 10.14 -17.97 60.88
C GLN A 2 8.71 -18.20 60.40
N TYR A 3 8.06 -17.18 59.83
CA TYR A 3 6.75 -17.34 59.20
C TYR A 3 6.92 -18.03 57.85
N ALA A 4 6.40 -19.26 57.74
CA ALA A 4 6.31 -19.99 56.49
C ALA A 4 5.21 -19.38 55.62
N SER A 5 5.59 -18.82 54.46
CA SER A 5 4.68 -18.44 53.39
C SER A 5 4.29 -19.68 52.60
N THR A 6 3.10 -20.23 52.85
CA THR A 6 2.50 -21.28 52.02
C THR A 6 2.14 -20.71 50.65
N LYS A 7 3.00 -20.93 49.65
CA LYS A 7 2.64 -20.73 48.24
C LYS A 7 1.60 -21.79 47.87
N ALA A 8 0.41 -21.35 47.47
CA ALA A 8 -0.54 -22.24 46.80
C ALA A 8 0.10 -22.80 45.52
N PRO A 9 -0.13 -24.08 45.18
CA PRO A 9 0.51 -24.71 44.02
C PRO A 9 0.02 -24.04 42.73
N ARG A 10 0.97 -23.72 41.84
CA ARG A 10 0.69 -23.25 40.48
C ARG A 10 0.26 -24.45 39.65
N LEU A 11 -0.97 -24.43 39.17
CA LEU A 11 -1.48 -25.37 38.19
C LEU A 11 -0.82 -25.11 36.84
N SER A 12 -0.43 -26.18 36.15
CA SER A 12 0.07 -26.16 34.78
C SER A 12 -1.03 -25.77 33.79
N HIS A 13 -0.65 -25.38 32.57
CA HIS A 13 -1.60 -25.00 31.50
C HIS A 13 -2.61 -26.12 31.21
N ASP A 14 -2.15 -27.37 31.26
CA ASP A 14 -2.98 -28.55 31.00
C ASP A 14 -3.95 -28.83 32.16
N GLU A 15 -3.53 -28.60 33.42
CA GLU A 15 -4.42 -28.71 34.59
C GLU A 15 -5.50 -27.62 34.62
N LEU A 16 -5.17 -26.42 34.12
CA LEU A 16 -6.14 -25.34 33.93
C LEU A 16 -7.16 -25.68 32.85
N LEU A 17 -6.71 -26.24 31.71
CA LEU A 17 -7.58 -26.69 30.62
C LEU A 17 -8.51 -27.84 31.06
N ASP A 18 -8.00 -28.80 31.84
CA ASP A 18 -8.80 -29.93 32.35
C ASP A 18 -9.83 -29.47 33.41
N GLN A 19 -9.49 -28.48 34.24
CA GLN A 19 -10.44 -27.85 35.15
C GLN A 19 -11.52 -27.06 34.40
N ILE A 20 -11.15 -26.31 33.35
CA ILE A 20 -12.09 -25.57 32.50
C ILE A 20 -13.06 -26.53 31.80
N GLN A 21 -12.58 -27.64 31.24
CA GLN A 21 -13.44 -28.65 30.59
C GLN A 21 -14.35 -29.39 31.58
N LYS A 22 -13.92 -29.60 32.82
CA LYS A 22 -14.76 -30.16 33.89
C LYS A 22 -15.85 -29.18 34.33
N LEU A 23 -15.54 -27.88 34.36
CA LEU A 23 -16.49 -26.81 34.71
C LEU A 23 -17.52 -26.56 33.61
N GLU A 24 -17.14 -26.63 32.33
CA GLU A 24 -18.06 -26.51 31.19
C GLU A 24 -19.09 -27.65 31.10
N LYS A 25 -18.80 -28.82 31.68
CA LYS A 25 -19.71 -29.98 31.73
C LYS A 25 -20.71 -29.94 32.88
N SER A 26 -20.48 -29.13 33.92
CA SER A 26 -21.44 -28.95 35.01
C SER A 26 -22.36 -27.77 34.71
N ASN A 27 -23.60 -28.06 34.33
CA ASN A 27 -24.62 -27.08 33.93
C ASN A 27 -25.20 -26.31 35.13
N TYR A 28 -24.35 -25.65 35.92
CA TYR A 28 -24.73 -24.74 37.00
C TYR A 28 -23.68 -23.64 37.19
N LEU A 29 -24.17 -22.40 37.35
CA LEU A 29 -23.55 -21.16 37.85
C LEU A 29 -22.89 -20.23 36.81
N SER A 30 -22.98 -18.90 36.87
CA SER A 30 -23.90 -17.89 37.44
C SER A 30 -23.44 -16.53 36.85
N LEU A 31 -24.29 -15.50 36.83
CA LEU A 31 -23.95 -14.13 36.34
C LEU A 31 -22.65 -13.55 36.95
N ASP A 32 -22.23 -14.05 38.12
CA ASP A 32 -21.08 -13.57 38.90
C ASP A 32 -19.72 -13.96 38.28
N LEU A 33 -19.62 -15.13 37.64
CA LEU A 33 -18.36 -15.58 37.01
C LEU A 33 -18.03 -14.76 35.74
N PHE A 34 -19.05 -14.40 34.95
CA PHE A 34 -18.88 -13.53 33.79
C PHE A 34 -18.45 -12.11 34.19
N ALA A 35 -19.02 -11.57 35.27
CA ALA A 35 -18.61 -10.28 35.81
C ALA A 35 -17.14 -10.30 36.28
N GLN A 36 -16.71 -11.38 36.94
CA GLN A 36 -15.33 -11.56 37.37
C GLN A 36 -14.35 -11.69 36.19
N ILE A 37 -14.74 -12.36 35.09
CA ILE A 37 -13.93 -12.45 33.87
C ILE A 37 -13.77 -11.08 33.20
N GLU A 38 -14.84 -10.30 33.09
CA GLU A 38 -14.78 -8.95 32.49
C GLU A 38 -13.95 -7.99 33.35
N GLU A 39 -14.05 -8.07 34.67
CA GLU A 39 -13.21 -7.29 35.59
C GLU A 39 -11.73 -7.69 35.45
N TRP A 40 -11.44 -8.99 35.33
CA TRP A 40 -10.07 -9.48 35.16
C TRP A 40 -9.46 -9.05 33.80
N LYS A 41 -10.26 -9.07 32.72
CA LYS A 41 -9.85 -8.53 31.41
C LYS A 41 -9.51 -7.04 31.51
N LYS A 42 -10.37 -6.25 32.14
CA LYS A 42 -10.17 -4.80 32.30
C LYS A 42 -8.90 -4.48 33.09
N ILE A 43 -8.65 -5.19 34.18
CA ILE A 43 -7.42 -5.05 34.99
C ILE A 43 -6.18 -5.43 34.16
N THR A 44 -6.28 -6.49 33.35
CA THR A 44 -5.15 -6.97 32.55
C THR A 44 -4.82 -6.01 31.41
N ILE A 45 -5.82 -5.49 30.71
CA ILE A 45 -5.66 -4.48 29.66
C ILE A 45 -4.99 -3.22 30.24
N ASN A 46 -5.48 -2.71 31.38
CA ASN A 46 -4.92 -1.53 32.03
C ASN A 46 -3.44 -1.73 32.46
N LYS A 47 -3.08 -2.94 32.92
CA LYS A 47 -1.69 -3.28 33.24
C LYS A 47 -0.79 -3.28 32.00
N ILE A 48 -1.29 -3.79 30.87
CA ILE A 48 -0.56 -3.79 29.59
C ILE A 48 -0.40 -2.36 29.07
N GLU A 49 -1.46 -1.56 29.10
CA GLU A 49 -1.41 -0.15 28.70
C GLU A 49 -0.38 0.64 29.53
N LYS A 50 -0.41 0.51 30.87
CA LYS A 50 0.59 1.16 31.74
C LYS A 50 2.01 0.64 31.55
N ALA A 51 2.20 -0.60 31.14
CA ALA A 51 3.52 -1.13 30.81
C ALA A 51 4.02 -0.56 29.48
N ALA A 52 3.14 -0.49 28.48
CA ALA A 52 3.43 0.11 27.18
C ALA A 52 3.74 1.61 27.29
N GLU A 53 2.98 2.36 28.09
CA GLU A 53 3.22 3.78 28.36
C GLU A 53 4.59 4.02 29.03
N ARG A 54 4.96 3.18 30.00
CA ARG A 54 6.28 3.26 30.66
C ARG A 54 7.42 2.96 29.69
N ALA A 55 7.31 1.87 28.92
CA ALA A 55 8.30 1.53 27.91
C ALA A 55 8.43 2.64 26.83
N HIS A 56 7.31 3.24 26.43
CA HIS A 56 7.30 4.36 25.49
C HIS A 56 7.99 5.60 26.08
N HIS A 57 7.75 5.91 27.36
CA HIS A 57 8.37 7.03 28.04
C HIS A 57 9.89 6.86 28.18
N GLU A 58 10.34 5.68 28.59
CA GLU A 58 11.77 5.35 28.71
C GLU A 58 12.48 5.42 27.35
N LEU A 59 11.80 4.99 26.27
CA LEU A 59 12.32 5.09 24.91
C LEU A 59 12.45 6.56 24.46
N ILE A 60 11.44 7.40 24.74
CA ILE A 60 11.50 8.84 24.44
C ILE A 60 12.64 9.50 25.20
N GLU A 61 12.81 9.20 26.49
CA GLU A 61 13.88 9.76 27.31
C GLU A 61 15.27 9.37 26.76
N LEU A 62 15.43 8.11 26.33
CA LEU A 62 16.64 7.64 25.67
C LEU A 62 16.89 8.40 24.35
N ILE A 63 15.86 8.56 23.52
CA ILE A 63 15.96 9.28 22.23
C ILE A 63 16.36 10.74 22.46
N GLU A 64 15.74 11.45 23.41
CA GLU A 64 16.08 12.84 23.71
C GLU A 64 17.51 12.98 24.25
N LYS A 65 17.94 12.06 25.12
CA LYS A 65 19.31 12.02 25.61
C LYS A 65 20.33 11.83 24.49
N GLN A 66 20.03 10.98 23.50
CA GLN A 66 20.87 10.80 22.33
C GLN A 66 20.86 12.04 21.43
N ARG A 67 19.68 12.63 21.19
CA ARG A 67 19.50 13.84 20.40
C ARG A 67 20.37 14.98 20.93
N ILE A 68 20.30 15.27 22.24
CA ILE A 68 21.12 16.33 22.87
C ILE A 68 22.62 16.10 22.67
N LYS A 69 23.06 14.85 22.76
CA LYS A 69 24.48 14.48 22.64
C LYS A 69 24.97 14.62 21.19
N ILE A 70 24.17 14.23 20.21
CA ILE A 70 24.44 14.41 18.77
C ILE A 70 24.51 15.91 18.45
N THR A 71 23.55 16.70 18.95
CA THR A 71 23.54 18.15 18.75
C THR A 71 24.83 18.80 19.26
N LYS A 72 25.33 18.40 20.44
CA LYS A 72 26.61 18.91 20.96
C LYS A 72 27.82 18.57 20.10
N GLN A 73 27.81 17.44 19.38
CA GLN A 73 28.90 17.05 18.49
C GLN A 73 28.86 17.79 17.14
N LEU A 74 27.67 18.18 16.68
CA LEU A 74 27.48 18.92 15.42
C LEU A 74 27.65 20.43 15.57
N GLU A 75 27.49 20.96 16.78
CA GLU A 75 27.58 22.40 17.07
C GLU A 75 28.94 23.04 16.67
N PRO A 76 30.11 22.41 16.95
CA PRO A 76 31.41 22.96 16.57
C PRO A 76 31.61 23.01 15.05
N ILE A 77 31.15 21.98 14.32
CA ILE A 77 31.22 21.93 12.85
C ILE A 77 30.32 22.99 12.24
N THR A 78 29.12 23.16 12.80
CA THR A 78 28.18 24.19 12.36
C THR A 78 28.79 25.58 12.53
N LYS A 79 29.48 25.85 13.65
CA LYS A 79 30.21 27.10 13.89
C LYS A 79 31.39 27.27 12.93
N GLU A 80 32.17 26.22 12.68
CA GLU A 80 33.29 26.25 11.72
C GLU A 80 32.82 26.58 10.29
N ILE A 81 31.71 25.99 9.85
CA ILE A 81 31.08 26.28 8.55
C ILE A 81 30.59 27.73 8.48
N CYS A 82 29.93 28.22 9.54
CA CYS A 82 29.44 29.59 9.59
C CYS A 82 30.59 30.62 9.52
N CYS A 83 31.65 30.44 10.33
CA CYS A 83 32.80 31.35 10.32
C CYS A 83 33.51 31.38 8.96
N ARG A 84 33.71 30.22 8.32
CA ARG A 84 34.37 30.14 7.00
C ARG A 84 33.52 30.73 5.87
N ARG A 85 32.20 30.68 5.98
CA ARG A 85 31.27 31.29 5.03
C ARG A 85 31.33 32.83 5.08
N GLU A 86 31.55 33.40 6.26
CA GLU A 86 31.71 34.85 6.46
C GLU A 86 33.04 35.37 5.90
N GLU A 87 34.09 34.54 5.90
CA GLU A 87 35.43 34.87 5.36
C GLU A 87 35.56 34.74 3.83
N GLN A 88 34.51 34.31 3.11
CA GLN A 88 34.51 34.02 1.64
C GLN A 88 35.65 33.12 1.14
N ASN A 89 36.25 32.30 2.01
CA ASN A 89 37.47 31.54 1.71
C ASN A 89 37.21 30.03 1.76
N PHE A 90 36.22 29.57 0.99
CA PHE A 90 35.88 28.14 0.87
C PHE A 90 36.61 27.52 -0.33
N LEU A 91 37.70 26.82 -0.06
CA LEU A 91 38.44 26.06 -1.07
C LEU A 91 37.90 24.62 -1.16
N GLU A 92 38.12 23.94 -2.29
CA GLU A 92 37.68 22.54 -2.50
C GLU A 92 38.26 21.58 -1.44
N ASN A 93 39.49 21.83 -1.00
CA ASN A 93 40.14 21.10 0.10
C ASN A 93 39.44 21.25 1.46
N ASP A 94 38.74 22.36 1.71
CA ASP A 94 37.98 22.54 2.96
C ASP A 94 36.71 21.69 2.96
N ILE A 95 36.11 21.47 1.79
CA ILE A 95 34.93 20.61 1.62
C ILE A 95 35.29 19.16 1.92
N ASP A 96 36.41 18.67 1.39
CA ASP A 96 36.82 17.28 1.60
C ASP A 96 37.24 17.02 3.05
N ARG A 97 37.90 17.98 3.69
CA ARG A 97 38.18 17.92 5.13
C ARG A 97 36.91 17.93 6.00
N LEU A 98 35.90 18.71 5.63
CA LEU A 98 34.61 18.72 6.34
C LEU A 98 33.84 17.40 6.15
N LYS A 99 33.91 16.80 4.95
CA LYS A 99 33.35 15.46 4.69
C LYS A 99 34.03 14.39 5.52
N GLU A 100 35.37 14.43 5.64
CA GLU A 100 36.11 13.49 6.50
C GLU A 100 35.68 13.62 7.97
N LYS A 101 35.61 14.85 8.50
CA LYS A 101 35.11 15.08 9.87
C LYS A 101 33.67 14.58 10.08
N LEU A 102 32.80 14.75 9.09
CA LEU A 102 31.42 14.29 9.14
C LEU A 102 31.35 12.75 9.13
N ASN A 103 32.18 12.09 8.32
CA ASN A 103 32.29 10.64 8.27
C ASN A 103 32.84 10.07 9.58
N GLU A 104 33.85 10.68 10.19
CA GLU A 104 34.35 10.27 11.51
C GLU A 104 33.28 10.35 12.61
N ILE A 105 32.45 11.40 12.59
CA ILE A 105 31.33 11.54 13.52
C ILE A 105 30.27 10.47 13.23
N GLN A 106 29.98 10.20 11.96
CA GLN A 106 29.03 9.17 11.55
C GLN A 106 29.48 7.78 12.04
N GLU A 107 30.76 7.43 11.89
CA GLU A 107 31.32 6.16 12.39
C GLU A 107 31.28 6.08 13.91
N ARG A 108 31.60 7.16 14.62
CA ARG A 108 31.50 7.22 16.09
C ARG A 108 30.07 7.07 16.58
N ILE A 109 29.10 7.67 15.89
CA ILE A 109 27.67 7.51 16.18
C ILE A 109 27.26 6.05 15.96
N GLN A 110 27.66 5.42 14.85
CA GLN A 110 27.36 4.01 14.57
C GLN A 110 27.94 3.06 15.61
N GLN A 111 29.22 3.23 15.98
CA GLN A 111 29.86 2.42 17.03
C GLN A 111 29.22 2.63 18.41
N PHE A 112 28.74 3.85 18.70
CA PHE A 112 28.10 4.17 19.97
C PHE A 112 26.69 3.58 20.07
N ILE A 113 25.90 3.66 18.99
CA ILE A 113 24.59 3.00 18.88
C ILE A 113 24.74 1.52 19.20
N LEU A 114 25.73 0.85 18.60
CA LEU A 114 26.03 -0.57 18.83
C LEU A 114 26.43 -0.89 20.28
N LYS A 115 27.10 0.03 20.98
CA LYS A 115 27.64 -0.18 22.33
C LYS A 115 26.61 0.03 23.45
N ASP A 116 25.70 0.99 23.31
CA ASP A 116 24.59 1.21 24.25
C ASP A 116 23.48 0.17 24.09
N THR A 117 23.19 -0.31 22.87
CA THR A 117 22.28 -1.46 22.67
C THR A 117 22.78 -2.71 23.37
N ASN A 118 24.09 -2.97 23.39
CA ASN A 118 24.66 -4.16 24.03
C ASN A 118 24.72 -4.07 25.57
N LYS A 119 24.71 -2.87 26.16
CA LYS A 119 24.72 -2.70 27.63
C LYS A 119 23.36 -2.91 28.27
N ASN A 120 22.27 -2.64 27.55
CA ASN A 120 20.90 -2.83 28.03
C ASN A 120 20.36 -4.25 27.77
N ILE A 121 21.13 -5.13 27.12
CA ILE A 121 20.78 -6.56 26.91
C ILE A 121 21.08 -7.43 28.14
N LEU A 122 21.80 -6.91 29.15
CA LEU A 122 22.31 -7.72 30.28
C LEU A 122 21.65 -7.45 31.64
N VAL A 123 20.55 -6.71 31.70
CA VAL A 123 19.77 -6.56 32.95
C VAL A 123 18.46 -7.34 32.83
N ASP A 124 18.45 -8.49 33.52
CA ASP A 124 17.33 -9.41 33.77
C ASP A 124 16.51 -9.88 32.55
N ASN A 125 17.03 -10.96 31.96
CA ASN A 125 16.24 -11.94 31.24
C ASN A 125 15.23 -12.59 32.20
N ASP A 126 13.96 -12.18 32.11
CA ASP A 126 12.87 -13.14 31.95
C ASP A 126 11.82 -12.57 30.99
N GLN A 127 11.96 -13.01 29.74
CA GLN A 127 10.99 -13.01 28.63
C GLN A 127 10.51 -11.66 28.07
N ILE A 128 11.41 -10.93 27.40
CA ILE A 128 11.13 -10.36 26.07
C ILE A 128 12.37 -10.57 25.22
N ASP A 129 12.28 -11.42 24.19
CA ASP A 129 13.36 -11.67 23.23
C ASP A 129 13.52 -10.47 22.28
N TRP A 130 14.38 -9.53 22.65
CA TRP A 130 14.66 -8.31 21.88
C TRP A 130 15.43 -8.57 20.57
N ASN A 131 15.92 -9.79 20.31
CA ASN A 131 16.45 -10.14 18.98
C ASN A 131 15.35 -10.12 17.91
N ARG A 132 14.07 -10.19 18.32
CA ARG A 132 12.93 -9.98 17.45
C ARG A 132 12.73 -8.52 17.04
N LEU A 133 13.29 -7.54 17.77
CA LEU A 133 13.11 -6.10 17.49
C LEU A 133 14.18 -5.49 16.57
N ILE A 134 15.39 -6.06 16.52
CA ILE A 134 16.36 -5.72 15.46
C ILE A 134 15.90 -6.28 14.09
N TYR A 135 15.02 -7.29 14.10
CA TYR A 135 14.34 -7.78 12.90
C TYR A 135 13.22 -6.85 12.36
N ILE A 136 12.76 -5.84 13.12
CA ILE A 136 11.61 -5.01 12.72
C ILE A 136 11.99 -3.90 11.72
N GLN A 137 13.24 -3.41 11.69
CA GLN A 137 13.67 -2.53 10.59
C GLN A 137 13.83 -3.31 9.26
N GLY A 138 14.03 -4.62 9.32
CA GLY A 138 13.98 -5.52 8.16
C GLY A 138 12.56 -5.91 7.73
N GLU A 139 11.61 -5.99 8.67
CA GLU A 139 10.22 -6.38 8.37
C GLU A 139 9.34 -5.26 7.82
N GLN A 140 9.67 -3.97 7.99
CA GLN A 140 8.90 -2.89 7.33
C GLN A 140 9.04 -2.87 5.78
N GLN A 141 9.94 -3.70 5.24
CA GLN A 141 10.06 -4.01 3.82
C GLN A 141 9.31 -5.30 3.40
N ASN A 142 8.77 -6.05 4.36
CA ASN A 142 8.20 -7.40 4.19
C ASN A 142 6.73 -7.48 4.67
N SER A 143 5.91 -6.44 4.48
CA SER A 143 4.45 -6.68 4.51
C SER A 143 4.13 -7.67 3.38
N PRO A 144 3.46 -8.80 3.67
CA PRO A 144 3.07 -9.73 2.62
C PRO A 144 2.07 -9.10 1.65
N PHE A 145 1.31 -8.09 2.09
CA PHE A 145 0.32 -7.41 1.25
C PHE A 145 0.94 -6.36 0.34
N LEU A 146 1.99 -5.67 0.77
CA LEU A 146 2.53 -4.51 0.05
C LEU A 146 4.06 -4.42 0.12
N ARG A 147 4.71 -4.66 -1.02
CA ARG A 147 6.07 -4.18 -1.28
C ARG A 147 6.01 -3.02 -2.25
N ARG A 148 6.09 -1.80 -1.71
CA ARG A 148 6.03 -0.57 -2.52
C ARG A 148 7.39 -0.19 -3.03
N VAL A 149 7.46 0.35 -4.23
CA VAL A 149 8.74 0.77 -4.82
C VAL A 149 9.20 2.06 -4.16
N ASN A 150 10.47 2.09 -3.76
CA ASN A 150 11.15 3.32 -3.39
C ASN A 150 11.78 3.92 -4.65
N LEU A 151 11.20 4.99 -5.17
CA LEU A 151 11.68 5.68 -6.35
C LEU A 151 12.36 6.98 -5.92
N ASN A 152 13.49 7.29 -6.55
CA ASN A 152 14.16 8.56 -6.35
C ASN A 152 13.33 9.67 -7.03
N ALA A 153 13.39 10.90 -6.48
CA ALA A 153 12.65 12.04 -7.05
C ALA A 153 12.98 12.32 -8.52
N ASN A 154 14.18 11.94 -8.96
CA ASN A 154 14.69 12.12 -10.32
C ASN A 154 14.60 10.86 -11.19
N THR A 155 13.91 9.80 -10.75
CA THR A 155 13.74 8.59 -11.56
C THR A 155 13.09 8.97 -12.90
N LYS A 156 13.71 8.48 -13.98
CA LYS A 156 13.21 8.60 -15.35
C LYS A 156 12.91 7.20 -15.89
N TRP A 157 12.12 7.17 -16.95
CA TRP A 157 11.82 5.95 -17.69
C TRP A 157 12.19 6.15 -19.16
N PHE A 158 12.62 5.08 -19.81
CA PHE A 158 12.71 5.06 -21.26
C PHE A 158 11.34 5.41 -21.84
N GLN A 159 11.32 6.30 -22.84
CA GLN A 159 10.08 6.79 -23.43
C GLN A 159 9.40 5.78 -24.35
N ASN A 160 10.16 4.81 -24.89
CA ASN A 160 9.64 3.73 -25.71
C ASN A 160 9.29 2.53 -24.81
N GLY A 161 8.01 2.20 -24.76
CA GLY A 161 7.51 1.02 -24.06
C GLY A 161 7.71 -0.27 -24.86
N VAL A 162 7.69 -1.39 -24.15
CA VAL A 162 7.67 -2.73 -24.72
C VAL A 162 6.29 -3.34 -24.43
N THR A 163 5.64 -3.88 -25.46
CA THR A 163 4.38 -4.62 -25.26
C THR A 163 4.68 -5.95 -24.58
N VAL A 164 4.09 -6.18 -23.41
CA VAL A 164 4.30 -7.39 -22.59
C VAL A 164 3.08 -8.31 -22.52
N ALA A 165 1.91 -7.82 -22.94
CA ALA A 165 0.68 -8.61 -23.08
C ALA A 165 -0.24 -7.96 -24.11
N GLY A 166 -1.00 -8.78 -24.86
CA GLY A 166 -1.91 -8.31 -25.91
C GLY A 166 -1.19 -7.72 -27.13
N GLY A 167 -1.80 -6.71 -27.76
CA GLY A 167 -1.26 -6.05 -28.96
C GLY A 167 -1.51 -6.78 -30.28
N ASN A 168 -2.22 -7.92 -30.26
CA ASN A 168 -2.53 -8.74 -31.44
C ASN A 168 -3.98 -8.56 -31.91
N GLY A 169 -4.48 -7.32 -31.82
CA GLY A 169 -5.87 -6.97 -32.09
C GLY A 169 -6.82 -7.24 -30.92
N SER A 170 -8.04 -6.74 -31.07
CA SER A 170 -9.13 -6.92 -30.09
C SER A 170 -9.77 -8.29 -30.25
N GLY A 171 -9.94 -9.03 -29.15
CA GLY A 171 -10.60 -10.33 -29.18
C GLY A 171 -10.41 -11.15 -27.91
N SER A 172 -10.86 -12.40 -27.96
CA SER A 172 -10.85 -13.35 -26.84
C SER A 172 -9.77 -14.45 -26.96
N GLY A 173 -8.97 -14.43 -28.03
CA GLY A 173 -7.82 -15.33 -28.20
C GLY A 173 -6.81 -15.21 -27.04
N MET A 174 -5.95 -16.21 -26.87
CA MET A 174 -4.97 -16.22 -25.77
C MET A 174 -3.83 -15.20 -25.95
N ASN A 175 -3.64 -14.64 -27.15
CA ASN A 175 -2.73 -13.52 -27.41
C ASN A 175 -3.48 -12.18 -27.57
N GLN A 176 -4.79 -12.16 -27.34
CA GLN A 176 -5.67 -11.00 -27.53
C GLN A 176 -6.31 -10.57 -26.20
N LEU A 177 -6.68 -9.30 -26.15
CA LEU A 177 -7.33 -8.66 -25.01
C LEU A 177 -8.48 -7.80 -25.53
N TYR A 178 -9.47 -7.53 -24.68
CA TYR A 178 -10.59 -6.67 -25.03
C TYR A 178 -11.08 -5.84 -23.83
N ASN A 179 -11.06 -4.51 -24.00
CA ASN A 179 -11.57 -3.54 -23.04
C ASN A 179 -10.92 -3.64 -21.64
N LEU A 180 -9.59 -3.67 -21.62
CA LEU A 180 -8.77 -3.75 -20.41
C LEU A 180 -9.06 -2.65 -19.36
N TRP A 181 -9.04 -2.99 -18.08
CA TRP A 181 -9.17 -2.03 -16.98
C TRP A 181 -8.00 -2.05 -16.01
N GLY A 182 -8.11 -2.73 -14.87
CA GLY A 182 -7.06 -2.88 -13.88
C GLY A 182 -6.01 -3.93 -14.26
N LEU A 183 -4.84 -3.78 -13.66
CA LEU A 183 -3.76 -4.75 -13.74
C LEU A 183 -2.98 -4.74 -12.42
N CYS A 184 -2.36 -5.86 -12.08
CA CYS A 184 -1.29 -5.90 -11.09
C CYS A 184 -0.13 -6.76 -11.59
N VAL A 185 1.05 -6.54 -11.02
CA VAL A 185 2.27 -7.25 -11.41
C VAL A 185 2.85 -7.93 -10.18
N ASP A 186 3.19 -9.19 -10.32
CA ASP A 186 3.84 -9.94 -9.25
C ASP A 186 5.36 -9.78 -9.25
N ASP A 187 5.98 -10.42 -8.27
CA ASP A 187 7.41 -10.32 -8.03
C ASP A 187 8.27 -11.02 -9.11
N ASN A 188 7.65 -11.88 -9.92
CA ASN A 188 8.25 -12.55 -11.06
C ASN A 188 7.95 -11.80 -12.38
N GLN A 189 7.46 -10.56 -12.29
CA GLN A 189 7.03 -9.75 -13.43
C GLN A 189 5.89 -10.41 -14.24
N THR A 190 5.09 -11.27 -13.60
CA THR A 190 3.86 -11.81 -14.18
C THR A 190 2.77 -10.75 -14.05
N VAL A 191 2.13 -10.41 -15.17
CA VAL A 191 1.05 -9.43 -15.23
C VAL A 191 -0.28 -10.14 -15.12
N TYR A 192 -1.12 -9.73 -14.17
CA TYR A 192 -2.52 -10.14 -14.05
C TYR A 192 -3.41 -9.01 -14.54
N ILE A 193 -4.31 -9.31 -15.46
CA ILE A 193 -5.05 -8.29 -16.20
C ILE A 193 -6.55 -8.55 -16.10
N ALA A 194 -7.31 -7.53 -15.73
CA ALA A 194 -8.75 -7.52 -15.86
C ALA A 194 -9.15 -7.30 -17.33
N ASP A 195 -9.34 -8.42 -18.04
CA ASP A 195 -9.78 -8.48 -19.43
C ASP A 195 -11.31 -8.37 -19.48
N CYS A 196 -11.80 -7.20 -19.07
CA CYS A 196 -13.20 -6.95 -18.73
C CYS A 196 -14.17 -7.31 -19.85
N GLY A 197 -13.82 -7.00 -21.11
CA GLY A 197 -14.69 -7.27 -22.25
C GLY A 197 -14.82 -8.77 -22.55
N ASN A 198 -13.87 -9.58 -22.10
CA ASN A 198 -13.91 -11.04 -22.19
C ASN A 198 -14.33 -11.71 -20.88
N HIS A 199 -14.73 -10.93 -19.87
CA HIS A 199 -15.24 -11.40 -18.58
C HIS A 199 -14.30 -12.36 -17.84
N ARG A 200 -12.99 -12.09 -17.89
CA ARG A 200 -11.96 -12.99 -17.34
C ARG A 200 -10.79 -12.22 -16.75
N ILE A 201 -10.03 -12.90 -15.89
CA ILE A 201 -8.68 -12.48 -15.52
C ILE A 201 -7.68 -13.35 -16.26
N VAL A 202 -6.70 -12.72 -16.90
CA VAL A 202 -5.63 -13.42 -17.63
C VAL A 202 -4.29 -13.10 -17.00
N GLU A 203 -3.46 -14.11 -16.81
CA GLU A 203 -2.05 -13.93 -16.45
C GLU A 203 -1.17 -13.97 -17.70
N TRP A 204 -0.15 -13.13 -17.73
CA TRP A 204 0.95 -13.15 -18.70
C TRP A 204 2.27 -13.23 -17.95
N LYS A 205 2.96 -14.35 -18.09
CA LYS A 205 4.31 -14.52 -17.54
C LYS A 205 5.31 -13.66 -18.32
N CYS A 206 6.38 -13.23 -17.66
CA CYS A 206 7.44 -12.47 -18.30
C CYS A 206 7.97 -13.19 -19.56
N GLY A 207 7.96 -12.49 -20.70
CA GLY A 207 8.40 -13.02 -22.00
C GLY A 207 7.39 -13.92 -22.73
N ALA A 208 6.21 -14.19 -22.16
CA ALA A 208 5.19 -15.00 -22.82
C ALA A 208 4.50 -14.25 -23.97
N THR A 209 4.21 -14.95 -25.07
CA THR A 209 3.47 -14.41 -26.22
C THR A 209 1.95 -14.58 -26.10
N THR A 210 1.50 -15.51 -25.25
CA THR A 210 0.10 -15.79 -24.95
C THR A 210 -0.13 -15.82 -23.44
N GLY A 211 -1.30 -15.37 -23.02
CA GLY A 211 -1.75 -15.43 -21.64
C GLY A 211 -2.44 -16.74 -21.30
N ARG A 212 -2.69 -16.93 -20.01
CA ARG A 212 -3.46 -18.04 -19.45
C ARG A 212 -4.61 -17.46 -18.63
N VAL A 213 -5.85 -17.85 -18.94
CA VAL A 213 -6.99 -17.47 -18.10
C VAL A 213 -6.78 -18.04 -16.71
N VAL A 214 -6.97 -17.25 -15.65
CA VAL A 214 -6.84 -17.68 -14.26
C VAL A 214 -8.14 -17.54 -13.46
N ALA A 215 -9.07 -16.69 -13.91
CA ALA A 215 -10.43 -16.57 -13.35
C ALA A 215 -11.45 -16.26 -14.44
N GLY A 216 -12.72 -16.67 -14.25
CA GLY A 216 -13.81 -16.46 -15.22
C GLY A 216 -13.73 -17.38 -16.44
N ARG A 217 -13.39 -18.67 -16.25
CA ARG A 217 -13.14 -19.63 -17.35
C ARG A 217 -14.43 -20.06 -18.08
N ASN A 218 -15.57 -20.03 -17.40
CA ASN A 218 -16.83 -20.60 -17.89
C ASN A 218 -17.78 -19.53 -18.43
N GLY A 219 -17.21 -18.50 -19.05
CA GLY A 219 -17.95 -17.42 -19.71
C GLY A 219 -18.54 -16.40 -18.74
N PRO A 220 -19.32 -15.43 -19.28
CA PRO A 220 -19.96 -14.40 -18.49
C PRO A 220 -21.06 -14.97 -17.58
N GLY A 221 -21.05 -14.60 -16.31
CA GLY A 221 -22.12 -14.95 -15.38
C GLY A 221 -21.73 -14.71 -13.93
N ASN A 222 -22.55 -15.20 -13.00
CA ASN A 222 -22.41 -14.96 -11.55
C ASN A 222 -22.14 -16.22 -10.72
N GLN A 223 -21.94 -17.37 -11.38
CA GLN A 223 -21.55 -18.60 -10.72
C GLN A 223 -20.13 -18.46 -10.11
N LEU A 224 -19.72 -19.44 -9.29
CA LEU A 224 -18.45 -19.38 -8.57
C LEU A 224 -17.23 -19.43 -9.53
N ASP A 225 -17.40 -20.02 -10.71
CA ASP A 225 -16.41 -20.17 -11.78
C ASP A 225 -16.53 -19.12 -12.92
N GLN A 226 -17.43 -18.15 -12.74
CA GLN A 226 -17.73 -17.09 -13.70
C GLN A 226 -17.45 -15.71 -13.14
N LEU A 227 -17.19 -14.77 -14.04
CA LEU A 227 -17.12 -13.33 -13.76
C LEU A 227 -18.01 -12.61 -14.77
N LEU A 228 -18.41 -11.37 -14.46
CA LEU A 228 -19.14 -10.52 -15.38
C LEU A 228 -18.58 -9.10 -15.36
N GLY A 229 -17.63 -8.88 -16.26
CA GLY A 229 -17.03 -7.57 -16.49
C GLY A 229 -16.12 -7.16 -15.34
N PRO A 230 -15.06 -7.94 -15.04
CA PRO A 230 -14.15 -7.60 -13.97
C PRO A 230 -13.39 -6.32 -14.31
N THR A 231 -13.34 -5.37 -13.38
CA THR A 231 -12.74 -4.04 -13.62
C THR A 231 -11.38 -3.88 -12.97
N ASP A 232 -11.05 -4.67 -11.94
CA ASP A 232 -9.77 -4.55 -11.25
C ASP A 232 -9.35 -5.88 -10.61
N VAL A 233 -8.05 -6.04 -10.41
CA VAL A 233 -7.45 -7.23 -9.81
C VAL A 233 -6.18 -6.87 -9.04
N ILE A 234 -6.07 -7.35 -7.80
CA ILE A 234 -4.84 -7.30 -7.00
C ILE A 234 -4.44 -8.69 -6.54
N ILE A 235 -3.22 -8.82 -6.06
CA ILE A 235 -2.69 -10.06 -5.47
C ILE A 235 -2.77 -9.95 -3.94
N ASP A 236 -3.41 -10.93 -3.31
CA ASP A 236 -3.27 -11.24 -1.89
C ASP A 236 -2.17 -12.31 -1.75
N LYS A 237 -0.94 -11.88 -1.42
CA LYS A 237 0.20 -12.78 -1.35
C LYS A 237 0.14 -13.71 -0.14
N GLU A 238 -0.53 -13.33 0.95
CA GLU A 238 -0.65 -14.20 2.12
C GLU A 238 -1.42 -15.48 1.80
N ARG A 239 -2.49 -15.35 1.01
CA ARG A 239 -3.36 -16.47 0.62
C ARG A 239 -3.04 -17.05 -0.75
N ASP A 240 -1.99 -16.53 -1.40
CA ASP A 240 -1.66 -16.76 -2.81
C ASP A 240 -2.90 -16.75 -3.72
N SER A 241 -3.65 -15.65 -3.63
CA SER A 241 -4.92 -15.47 -4.32
C SER A 241 -4.99 -14.13 -5.03
N LEU A 242 -5.93 -14.00 -5.95
CA LEU A 242 -6.35 -12.76 -6.59
C LEU A 242 -7.58 -12.25 -5.88
N ILE A 243 -7.68 -10.93 -5.74
CA ILE A 243 -8.91 -10.26 -5.29
C ILE A 243 -9.39 -9.42 -6.47
N ILE A 244 -10.63 -9.66 -6.89
CA ILE A 244 -11.15 -9.20 -8.18
C ILE A 244 -12.43 -8.40 -7.96
N CYS A 245 -12.50 -7.22 -8.57
CA CYS A 245 -13.73 -6.44 -8.68
C CYS A 245 -14.59 -7.09 -9.78
N ASP A 246 -15.66 -7.78 -9.42
CA ASP A 246 -16.61 -8.39 -10.35
C ASP A 246 -17.81 -7.44 -10.54
N TYR A 247 -17.53 -6.32 -11.24
CA TYR A 247 -18.36 -5.10 -11.26
C TYR A 247 -19.82 -5.36 -11.58
N SER A 248 -20.14 -6.12 -12.63
CA SER A 248 -21.55 -6.28 -13.06
C SER A 248 -22.33 -7.25 -12.17
N ASN A 249 -21.63 -8.06 -11.38
CA ASN A 249 -22.22 -8.95 -10.38
C ASN A 249 -22.30 -8.28 -8.99
N ASN A 250 -21.93 -7.00 -8.87
CA ASN A 250 -21.97 -6.22 -7.63
C ASN A 250 -21.24 -6.92 -6.46
N ARG A 251 -20.08 -7.52 -6.72
CA ARG A 251 -19.33 -8.28 -5.72
C ARG A 251 -17.82 -8.18 -5.89
N VAL A 252 -17.10 -8.40 -4.79
CA VAL A 252 -15.65 -8.66 -4.82
C VAL A 252 -15.44 -10.14 -4.56
N VAL A 253 -14.63 -10.79 -5.39
CA VAL A 253 -14.32 -12.21 -5.26
C VAL A 253 -12.84 -12.44 -4.96
N ARG A 254 -12.56 -13.45 -4.14
CA ARG A 254 -11.21 -13.99 -3.94
C ARG A 254 -11.06 -15.25 -4.79
N TRP A 255 -9.97 -15.35 -5.54
CA TRP A 255 -9.70 -16.47 -6.45
C TRP A 255 -8.30 -17.03 -6.23
N PRO A 256 -8.12 -18.32 -5.93
CA PRO A 256 -6.79 -18.89 -5.77
C PRO A 256 -5.94 -18.77 -7.05
N ARG A 257 -4.63 -18.48 -6.94
CA ARG A 257 -3.74 -18.35 -8.11
C ARG A 257 -3.28 -19.68 -8.69
N GLN A 258 -3.13 -20.70 -7.84
CA GLN A 258 -2.53 -21.98 -8.21
C GLN A 258 -3.51 -23.15 -8.35
N SER A 259 -4.74 -23.04 -7.83
CA SER A 259 -5.75 -24.11 -7.95
C SER A 259 -6.76 -23.82 -9.07
N SER A 260 -7.27 -24.89 -9.67
CA SER A 260 -8.38 -24.87 -10.65
C SER A 260 -9.75 -24.64 -10.00
N THR A 261 -9.77 -24.17 -8.75
CA THR A 261 -11.00 -23.99 -7.98
C THR A 261 -11.70 -22.69 -8.33
N ASN A 262 -12.96 -22.63 -7.94
CA ASN A 262 -13.83 -21.50 -8.13
C ASN A 262 -13.46 -20.31 -7.22
N GLY A 263 -13.92 -19.12 -7.57
CA GLY A 263 -13.84 -17.95 -6.71
C GLY A 263 -14.85 -17.98 -5.57
N GLU A 264 -14.51 -17.29 -4.48
CA GLU A 264 -15.35 -17.07 -3.32
C GLU A 264 -15.79 -15.60 -3.29
N THR A 265 -17.08 -15.34 -3.08
CA THR A 265 -17.57 -13.96 -2.86
C THR A 265 -17.20 -13.52 -1.45
N ILE A 266 -16.34 -12.51 -1.33
CA ILE A 266 -15.88 -11.98 -0.03
C ILE A 266 -16.57 -10.66 0.35
N ILE A 267 -17.11 -9.92 -0.62
CA ILE A 267 -17.94 -8.72 -0.41
C ILE A 267 -19.08 -8.76 -1.43
N SER A 268 -20.30 -8.48 -0.98
CA SER A 268 -21.50 -8.45 -1.82
C SER A 268 -22.17 -7.07 -1.78
N ASN A 269 -23.08 -6.82 -2.73
CA ASN A 269 -23.85 -5.58 -2.84
C ASN A 269 -22.98 -4.32 -2.97
N ILE A 270 -21.86 -4.44 -3.66
CA ILE A 270 -20.97 -3.31 -3.96
C ILE A 270 -20.69 -3.25 -5.44
N ARG A 271 -20.96 -2.11 -6.07
CA ARG A 271 -20.61 -1.90 -7.48
C ARG A 271 -19.14 -1.51 -7.60
N CYS A 272 -18.30 -2.50 -7.32
CA CYS A 272 -16.86 -2.34 -7.16
C CYS A 272 -16.18 -2.00 -8.49
N HIS A 273 -15.40 -0.91 -8.52
CA HIS A 273 -14.65 -0.52 -9.71
C HIS A 273 -13.14 -0.71 -9.55
N GLY A 274 -12.54 -0.03 -8.58
CA GLY A 274 -11.13 -0.18 -8.20
C GLY A 274 -11.00 -0.71 -6.78
N LEU A 275 -9.93 -1.44 -6.52
CA LEU A 275 -9.66 -1.99 -5.19
C LEU A 275 -8.17 -1.92 -4.83
N THR A 276 -7.88 -1.90 -3.54
CA THR A 276 -6.51 -2.01 -3.02
C THR A 276 -6.54 -2.67 -1.64
N ILE A 277 -5.38 -3.12 -1.16
CA ILE A 277 -5.22 -3.75 0.16
C ILE A 277 -4.13 -3.00 0.92
N ASP A 278 -4.35 -2.74 2.20
CA ASP A 278 -3.31 -2.16 3.07
C ASP A 278 -2.37 -3.24 3.65
N ASP A 279 -1.38 -2.79 4.40
CA ASP A 279 -0.32 -3.62 4.97
C ASP A 279 -0.77 -4.56 6.09
N VAL A 280 -1.99 -4.38 6.59
CA VAL A 280 -2.65 -5.24 7.58
C VAL A 280 -3.80 -6.06 6.99
N GLY A 281 -3.96 -6.05 5.66
CA GLY A 281 -4.91 -6.89 4.95
C GLY A 281 -6.34 -6.31 4.84
N SER A 282 -6.56 -5.05 5.17
CA SER A 282 -7.87 -4.41 4.97
C SER A 282 -8.07 -4.05 3.50
N LEU A 283 -9.23 -4.39 2.95
CA LEU A 283 -9.60 -4.08 1.58
C LEU A 283 -10.26 -2.71 1.47
N TYR A 284 -9.83 -1.91 0.51
CA TYR A 284 -10.45 -0.64 0.15
C TYR A 284 -11.06 -0.81 -1.24
N VAL A 285 -12.36 -0.57 -1.35
CA VAL A 285 -13.12 -0.81 -2.57
C VAL A 285 -13.85 0.46 -2.94
N VAL A 286 -13.69 0.90 -4.19
CA VAL A 286 -14.46 2.00 -4.76
C VAL A 286 -15.85 1.49 -5.10
N ASP A 287 -16.88 2.03 -4.44
CA ASP A 287 -18.27 1.84 -4.83
C ASP A 287 -18.64 2.92 -5.85
N PHE A 288 -18.75 2.50 -7.11
CA PHE A 288 -18.96 3.39 -8.24
C PHE A 288 -20.31 4.11 -8.18
N ASP A 289 -21.38 3.40 -7.78
CA ASP A 289 -22.74 3.94 -7.76
C ASP A 289 -22.98 4.85 -6.55
N LYS A 290 -22.31 4.56 -5.44
CA LYS A 290 -22.41 5.37 -4.21
C LYS A 290 -21.43 6.54 -4.17
N HIS A 291 -20.51 6.62 -5.14
CA HIS A 291 -19.46 7.65 -5.20
C HIS A 291 -18.65 7.71 -3.89
N GLU A 292 -18.18 6.55 -3.44
CA GLU A 292 -17.45 6.44 -2.18
C GLU A 292 -16.38 5.35 -2.24
N VAL A 293 -15.49 5.38 -1.25
CA VAL A 293 -14.55 4.29 -0.98
C VAL A 293 -14.90 3.69 0.37
N ARG A 294 -15.03 2.37 0.41
CA ARG A 294 -15.32 1.60 1.61
C ARG A 294 -14.12 0.74 2.00
N ARG A 295 -13.75 0.78 3.27
CA ARG A 295 -12.72 -0.11 3.86
C ARG A 295 -13.41 -1.27 4.58
N TYR A 296 -12.97 -2.49 4.29
CA TYR A 296 -13.39 -3.73 4.91
C TYR A 296 -12.19 -4.34 5.64
N ARG A 297 -12.26 -4.43 6.96
CA ARG A 297 -11.30 -5.25 7.72
C ARG A 297 -11.63 -6.73 7.56
N MET A 298 -10.69 -7.59 7.94
CA MET A 298 -10.89 -9.04 7.95
C MET A 298 -12.16 -9.41 8.72
N GLY A 299 -13.11 -10.07 8.04
CA GLY A 299 -14.40 -10.50 8.60
C GLY A 299 -15.51 -9.44 8.61
N GLU A 300 -15.25 -8.19 8.20
CA GLU A 300 -16.29 -7.17 8.08
C GLU A 300 -17.07 -7.33 6.76
N ASN A 301 -18.40 -7.40 6.83
CA ASN A 301 -19.27 -7.51 5.64
C ASN A 301 -19.82 -6.18 5.14
N GLN A 302 -19.91 -5.17 6.02
CA GLN A 302 -20.52 -3.88 5.69
C GLN A 302 -19.49 -2.83 5.29
N GLY A 303 -18.23 -2.94 5.73
CA GLY A 303 -17.21 -1.92 5.49
C GLY A 303 -17.55 -0.55 6.09
N THR A 304 -16.55 0.33 6.15
CA THR A 304 -16.67 1.71 6.63
C THR A 304 -16.35 2.67 5.50
N VAL A 305 -17.18 3.70 5.30
CA VAL A 305 -16.87 4.77 4.34
C VAL A 305 -15.65 5.55 4.80
N VAL A 306 -14.62 5.64 3.96
CA VAL A 306 -13.35 6.32 4.25
C VAL A 306 -13.04 7.48 3.30
N ALA A 307 -13.74 7.58 2.17
CA ALA A 307 -13.71 8.74 1.27
C ALA A 307 -15.06 8.87 0.54
N GLY A 308 -15.51 10.10 0.27
CA GLY A 308 -16.81 10.36 -0.36
C GLY A 308 -18.00 10.09 0.56
N GLY A 309 -19.07 9.48 0.02
CA GLY A 309 -20.27 9.09 0.78
C GLY A 309 -21.25 10.23 1.08
N ASN A 310 -21.00 11.43 0.55
CA ASN A 310 -21.85 12.62 0.71
C ASN A 310 -22.59 12.98 -0.59
N GLY A 311 -22.93 11.97 -1.39
CA GLY A 311 -23.51 12.10 -2.73
C GLY A 311 -22.51 12.49 -3.82
N SER A 312 -22.98 12.46 -5.07
CA SER A 312 -22.19 12.87 -6.23
C SER A 312 -21.97 14.38 -6.22
N GLY A 313 -20.73 14.83 -6.45
CA GLY A 313 -20.42 16.26 -6.56
C GLY A 313 -18.93 16.55 -6.57
N ASN A 314 -18.58 17.84 -6.54
CA ASN A 314 -17.20 18.33 -6.66
C ASN A 314 -16.65 18.97 -5.38
N ARG A 315 -17.42 18.99 -4.28
CA ARG A 315 -16.93 19.45 -2.97
C ARG A 315 -15.82 18.53 -2.47
N LEU A 316 -15.02 18.98 -1.51
CA LEU A 316 -13.88 18.22 -0.99
C LEU A 316 -14.29 16.98 -0.17
N ASN A 317 -15.57 16.88 0.24
CA ASN A 317 -16.13 15.71 0.90
C ASN A 317 -16.99 14.84 -0.05
N GLN A 318 -17.00 15.15 -1.34
CA GLN A 318 -17.77 14.45 -2.38
C GLN A 318 -16.83 13.86 -3.44
N LEU A 319 -17.33 12.86 -4.15
CA LEU A 319 -16.69 12.27 -5.33
C LEU A 319 -17.72 12.25 -6.46
N SER A 320 -17.25 12.15 -7.70
CA SER A 320 -18.10 11.94 -8.88
C SER A 320 -17.49 10.88 -9.78
N TYR A 321 -18.20 9.76 -9.87
CA TYR A 321 -17.80 8.54 -10.59
C TYR A 321 -16.33 8.12 -10.33
N PRO A 322 -15.94 7.93 -9.05
CA PRO A 322 -14.58 7.50 -8.73
C PRO A 322 -14.31 6.12 -9.35
N ARG A 323 -13.07 5.87 -9.80
CA ARG A 323 -12.71 4.62 -10.49
C ARG A 323 -11.56 3.83 -9.88
N TYR A 324 -10.54 4.50 -9.35
CA TYR A 324 -9.38 3.85 -8.76
C TYR A 324 -9.12 4.39 -7.36
N VAL A 325 -8.52 3.53 -6.54
CA VAL A 325 -8.13 3.82 -5.18
C VAL A 325 -6.71 3.33 -4.93
N PHE A 326 -5.96 4.10 -4.16
CA PHE A 326 -4.70 3.67 -3.56
C PHE A 326 -4.71 4.06 -2.08
N VAL A 327 -4.11 3.25 -1.23
CA VAL A 327 -3.96 3.55 0.21
C VAL A 327 -2.47 3.65 0.54
N ASP A 328 -2.03 4.73 1.22
CA ASP A 328 -0.64 4.86 1.64
C ASP A 328 -0.33 4.15 2.99
N ARG A 329 0.90 4.27 3.52
CA ARG A 329 1.30 3.60 4.79
C ARG A 329 0.73 4.32 6.01
N GLU A 330 0.33 5.58 5.85
CA GLU A 330 -0.39 6.34 6.86
C GLU A 330 -1.91 6.06 6.80
N TYR A 331 -2.32 5.09 5.98
CA TYR A 331 -3.72 4.78 5.67
C TYR A 331 -4.50 5.96 5.06
N SER A 332 -3.79 6.86 4.37
CA SER A 332 -4.45 7.88 3.57
C SER A 332 -4.95 7.27 2.26
N VAL A 333 -6.17 7.64 1.88
CA VAL A 333 -6.87 7.11 0.71
C VAL A 333 -6.79 8.12 -0.43
N TYR A 334 -6.16 7.74 -1.53
CA TYR A 334 -6.10 8.49 -2.76
C TYR A 334 -7.16 7.93 -3.69
N VAL A 335 -7.95 8.82 -4.29
CA VAL A 335 -9.05 8.43 -5.17
C VAL A 335 -8.94 9.20 -6.47
N SER A 336 -9.04 8.48 -7.58
CA SER A 336 -9.24 9.09 -8.88
C SER A 336 -10.69 9.52 -9.00
N ASP A 337 -10.94 10.80 -8.76
CA ASP A 337 -12.24 11.45 -8.83
C ASP A 337 -12.52 11.85 -10.28
N THR A 338 -12.76 10.82 -11.08
CA THR A 338 -12.63 10.83 -12.54
C THR A 338 -13.44 11.93 -13.22
N SER A 339 -14.72 12.08 -12.88
CA SER A 339 -15.59 13.09 -13.51
C SER A 339 -15.31 14.52 -13.03
N ASN A 340 -14.61 14.66 -11.90
CA ASN A 340 -14.09 15.96 -11.45
C ASN A 340 -12.67 16.23 -11.94
N HIS A 341 -12.08 15.31 -12.72
CA HIS A 341 -10.77 15.47 -13.35
C HIS A 341 -9.63 15.78 -12.37
N ARG A 342 -9.65 15.11 -11.21
CA ARG A 342 -8.67 15.33 -10.14
C ARG A 342 -8.33 14.04 -9.40
N VAL A 343 -7.22 14.07 -8.67
CA VAL A 343 -6.91 13.08 -7.63
C VAL A 343 -7.03 13.76 -6.28
N ILE A 344 -7.74 13.12 -5.36
CA ILE A 344 -8.03 13.67 -4.03
C ILE A 344 -7.62 12.66 -2.96
N LYS A 345 -6.88 13.16 -1.95
CA LYS A 345 -6.33 12.40 -0.83
C LYS A 345 -7.16 12.67 0.42
N TRP A 346 -7.65 11.62 1.08
CA TRP A 346 -8.20 11.68 2.44
C TRP A 346 -7.18 11.12 3.41
N MET A 347 -6.77 11.92 4.38
CA MET A 347 -6.02 11.41 5.53
C MET A 347 -6.93 10.52 6.38
N LYS A 348 -6.34 9.56 7.11
CA LYS A 348 -7.09 8.64 7.98
C LYS A 348 -8.02 9.42 8.94
N GLY A 349 -9.32 9.16 8.85
CA GLY A 349 -10.35 9.80 9.69
C GLY A 349 -10.78 11.19 9.27
N ALA A 350 -10.22 11.76 8.18
CA ALA A 350 -10.62 13.07 7.68
C ALA A 350 -12.05 13.06 7.14
N LYS A 351 -12.77 14.18 7.32
CA LYS A 351 -14.14 14.38 6.81
C LYS A 351 -14.19 14.89 5.37
N GLN A 352 -13.09 15.45 4.89
CA GLN A 352 -12.92 15.95 3.54
C GLN A 352 -11.49 15.67 3.08
N GLY A 353 -11.29 15.58 1.77
CA GLY A 353 -10.00 15.37 1.16
C GLY A 353 -9.28 16.66 0.81
N ILE A 354 -8.08 16.51 0.30
CA ILE A 354 -7.27 17.56 -0.31
C ILE A 354 -6.96 17.17 -1.75
N VAL A 355 -7.08 18.11 -2.69
CA VAL A 355 -6.71 17.84 -4.09
C VAL A 355 -5.20 17.77 -4.17
N VAL A 356 -4.69 16.66 -4.70
CA VAL A 356 -3.25 16.37 -4.78
C VAL A 356 -2.74 16.26 -6.23
N ALA A 357 -3.65 16.23 -7.20
CA ALA A 357 -3.34 16.40 -8.63
C ALA A 357 -4.58 16.90 -9.38
N GLY A 358 -4.39 17.71 -10.43
CA GLY A 358 -5.48 18.24 -11.25
C GLY A 358 -6.32 19.33 -10.56
N ASP A 359 -5.70 20.18 -9.74
CA ASP A 359 -6.40 21.26 -9.00
C ASP A 359 -7.05 22.32 -9.91
N ARG A 360 -6.65 22.37 -11.19
CA ARG A 360 -7.22 23.25 -12.22
C ARG A 360 -8.26 22.57 -13.12
N GLY A 361 -8.78 21.41 -12.69
CA GLY A 361 -9.86 20.69 -13.37
C GLY A 361 -9.44 20.14 -14.74
N GLN A 362 -10.42 20.09 -15.67
CA GLN A 362 -10.22 19.47 -16.98
C GLN A 362 -9.24 20.27 -17.86
N GLY A 363 -8.28 19.58 -18.45
CA GLY A 363 -7.38 20.14 -19.47
C GLY A 363 -6.13 19.30 -19.65
N ASN A 364 -5.18 19.80 -20.46
CA ASN A 364 -3.93 19.10 -20.79
C ASN A 364 -2.67 19.83 -20.29
N ASN A 365 -2.79 20.95 -19.58
CA ASN A 365 -1.66 21.59 -18.92
C ASN A 365 -1.09 20.72 -17.80
N LEU A 366 0.10 21.08 -17.28
CA LEU A 366 0.77 20.32 -16.21
C LEU A 366 0.05 20.40 -14.85
N THR A 367 -0.88 21.33 -14.67
CA THR A 367 -1.72 21.47 -13.48
C THR A 367 -3.11 20.82 -13.63
N GLN A 368 -3.41 20.28 -14.82
CA GLN A 368 -4.72 19.77 -15.19
C GLN A 368 -4.64 18.28 -15.53
N LEU A 369 -5.80 17.61 -15.39
CA LEU A 369 -6.01 16.23 -15.79
C LEU A 369 -7.28 16.15 -16.64
N SER A 370 -7.48 15.08 -17.38
CA SER A 370 -8.69 14.79 -18.12
C SER A 370 -9.04 13.31 -17.94
N SER A 371 -10.09 13.08 -17.15
CA SER A 371 -10.58 11.77 -16.73
C SER A 371 -9.47 10.84 -16.19
N PRO A 372 -8.85 11.19 -15.04
CA PRO A 372 -7.81 10.36 -14.46
C PRO A 372 -8.37 9.01 -14.01
N TYR A 373 -7.64 7.94 -14.36
CA TYR A 373 -7.98 6.55 -14.01
C TYR A 373 -6.96 5.96 -13.04
N GLY A 374 -6.08 5.05 -13.46
CA GLY A 374 -5.16 4.35 -12.57
C GLY A 374 -4.31 5.32 -11.76
N ILE A 375 -4.13 5.00 -10.47
CA ILE A 375 -3.28 5.73 -9.54
C ILE A 375 -2.40 4.76 -8.76
N VAL A 376 -1.14 5.13 -8.60
CA VAL A 376 -0.24 4.50 -7.62
C VAL A 376 0.57 5.59 -6.94
N VAL A 377 0.98 5.34 -5.70
CA VAL A 377 1.82 6.26 -4.93
C VAL A 377 3.07 5.52 -4.48
N ASP A 378 4.24 6.12 -4.71
CA ASP A 378 5.52 5.55 -4.28
C ASP A 378 5.77 5.79 -2.78
N GLN A 379 6.89 5.27 -2.25
CA GLN A 379 7.24 5.45 -0.84
C GLN A 379 7.56 6.91 -0.46
N SER A 380 7.86 7.78 -1.42
CA SER A 380 8.10 9.22 -1.19
C SER A 380 6.81 10.04 -1.15
N GLY A 381 5.65 9.41 -1.39
CA GLY A 381 4.38 10.10 -1.51
C GLY A 381 4.14 10.74 -2.88
N ALA A 382 4.97 10.45 -3.89
CA ALA A 382 4.73 10.92 -5.24
C ALA A 382 3.65 10.09 -5.93
N ILE A 383 2.74 10.78 -6.61
CA ILE A 383 1.52 10.21 -7.18
C ILE A 383 1.68 10.09 -8.69
N TYR A 384 1.41 8.90 -9.20
CA TYR A 384 1.47 8.56 -10.61
C TYR A 384 0.05 8.31 -11.11
N VAL A 385 -0.35 8.99 -12.18
CA VAL A 385 -1.73 9.05 -12.64
C VAL A 385 -1.78 8.73 -14.13
N ALA A 386 -2.66 7.81 -14.52
CA ALA A 386 -3.08 7.68 -15.92
C ALA A 386 -4.06 8.80 -16.25
N ASP A 387 -3.56 9.81 -16.95
CA ASP A 387 -4.33 10.93 -17.46
C ASP A 387 -4.97 10.52 -18.80
N SER A 388 -6.08 9.77 -18.69
CA SER A 388 -6.55 8.85 -19.74
C SER A 388 -6.90 9.54 -21.05
N GLU A 389 -7.67 10.64 -20.99
CA GLU A 389 -8.11 11.37 -22.18
C GLU A 389 -7.01 12.29 -22.74
N ASN A 390 -5.91 12.48 -22.00
CA ASN A 390 -4.70 13.14 -22.50
C ASN A 390 -3.61 12.14 -22.95
N HIS A 391 -3.88 10.83 -22.86
CA HIS A 391 -3.01 9.76 -23.36
C HIS A 391 -1.56 9.81 -22.82
N ARG A 392 -1.43 10.06 -21.52
CA ARG A 392 -0.14 10.21 -20.84
C ARG A 392 -0.19 9.67 -19.42
N ILE A 393 0.99 9.36 -18.87
CA ILE A 393 1.17 9.13 -17.44
C ILE A 393 1.87 10.35 -16.85
N MET A 394 1.31 10.86 -15.77
CA MET A 394 1.78 12.06 -15.08
C MET A 394 2.22 11.72 -13.67
N ARG A 395 3.22 12.44 -13.16
CA ARG A 395 3.76 12.33 -11.79
C ARG A 395 3.65 13.65 -11.06
N TRP A 396 3.08 13.65 -9.86
CA TRP A 396 3.17 14.77 -8.90
C TRP A 396 4.05 14.36 -7.72
N SER A 397 5.11 15.10 -7.44
CA SER A 397 5.82 14.98 -6.16
C SER A 397 4.90 15.40 -5.02
N GLN A 398 5.15 14.91 -3.81
CA GLN A 398 4.41 15.35 -2.62
C GLN A 398 4.46 16.88 -2.48
N GLY A 399 3.28 17.52 -2.40
CA GLY A 399 3.16 18.97 -2.28
C GLY A 399 3.38 19.78 -3.56
N ALA A 400 3.63 19.13 -4.71
CA ALA A 400 3.80 19.83 -5.97
C ALA A 400 2.49 20.47 -6.47
N THR A 401 2.58 21.68 -7.02
CA THR A 401 1.45 22.39 -7.63
C THR A 401 1.21 22.03 -9.09
N GLN A 402 2.18 21.36 -9.73
CA GLN A 402 2.08 20.87 -11.11
C GLN A 402 2.77 19.51 -11.23
N GLY A 403 2.32 18.72 -12.19
CA GLY A 403 2.86 17.41 -12.49
C GLY A 403 3.94 17.47 -13.55
N ASN A 404 4.61 16.34 -13.74
CA ASN A 404 5.54 16.11 -14.82
C ASN A 404 5.08 14.90 -15.62
N MET A 405 5.09 15.00 -16.95
CA MET A 405 4.87 13.85 -17.81
C MET A 405 6.07 12.90 -17.70
N ILE A 406 5.81 11.61 -17.47
CA ILE A 406 6.88 10.61 -17.34
C ILE A 406 6.97 9.67 -18.54
N VAL A 407 5.83 9.28 -19.12
CA VAL A 407 5.74 8.49 -20.37
C VAL A 407 4.42 8.82 -21.10
N GLY A 408 4.38 8.59 -22.40
CA GLY A 408 3.23 8.95 -23.25
C GLY A 408 3.23 10.43 -23.63
N GLY A 409 2.06 10.99 -23.93
CA GLY A 409 1.91 12.40 -24.28
C GLY A 409 2.43 12.80 -25.67
N ASN A 410 2.88 11.84 -26.47
CA ASN A 410 3.31 12.01 -27.86
C ASN A 410 2.14 11.91 -28.86
N GLY A 411 0.95 12.37 -28.43
CA GLY A 411 -0.31 12.22 -29.16
C GLY A 411 -0.96 10.84 -28.97
N GLN A 412 -2.24 10.77 -29.38
CA GLN A 412 -3.00 9.53 -29.46
C GLN A 412 -2.41 8.62 -30.54
N GLY A 413 -2.12 7.36 -30.22
CA GLY A 413 -1.63 6.41 -31.21
C GLY A 413 -1.19 5.08 -30.62
N ASN A 414 -0.56 4.24 -31.45
CA ASN A 414 -0.16 2.88 -31.11
C ASN A 414 1.36 2.64 -31.19
N GLN A 415 2.16 3.68 -31.42
CA GLN A 415 3.62 3.60 -31.33
C GLN A 415 4.06 3.28 -29.89
N SER A 416 5.32 2.87 -29.71
CA SER A 416 5.86 2.45 -28.39
C SER A 416 5.87 3.57 -27.35
N ASN A 417 5.92 4.82 -27.76
CA ASN A 417 5.87 6.02 -26.90
C ASN A 417 4.51 6.73 -26.90
N GLN A 418 3.48 6.10 -27.48
CA GLN A 418 2.12 6.62 -27.56
C GLN A 418 1.14 5.71 -26.81
N PHE A 419 0.04 6.31 -26.36
CA PHE A 419 -1.09 5.60 -25.78
C PHE A 419 -2.39 5.97 -26.48
N TYR A 420 -3.40 5.14 -26.29
CA TYR A 420 -4.78 5.46 -26.59
C TYR A 420 -5.68 5.06 -25.43
N GLY A 421 -5.93 6.02 -24.54
CA GLY A 421 -6.75 5.85 -23.34
C GLY A 421 -6.12 4.94 -22.28
N PRO A 422 -4.94 5.27 -21.71
CA PRO A 422 -4.34 4.47 -20.64
C PRO A 422 -5.28 4.41 -19.44
N ARG A 423 -5.42 3.23 -18.81
CA ARG A 423 -6.31 3.03 -17.65
C ARG A 423 -5.54 2.64 -16.40
N GLY A 424 -5.48 1.35 -16.07
CA GLY A 424 -4.71 0.84 -14.94
C GLY A 424 -3.22 0.98 -15.15
N LEU A 425 -2.49 1.16 -14.05
CA LEU A 425 -1.04 1.17 -14.04
C LEU A 425 -0.52 0.52 -12.74
N SER A 426 0.63 -0.14 -12.82
CA SER A 426 1.30 -0.78 -11.67
C SER A 426 2.81 -0.66 -11.83
N PHE A 427 3.52 -0.70 -10.71
CA PHE A 427 4.97 -0.91 -10.71
C PHE A 427 5.31 -2.39 -10.50
N ASP A 428 6.46 -2.82 -11.03
CA ASP A 428 7.16 -4.01 -10.52
C ASP A 428 8.16 -3.63 -9.42
N ARG A 429 8.82 -4.62 -8.81
CA ARG A 429 9.81 -4.40 -7.73
C ARG A 429 11.02 -3.57 -8.16
N GLU A 430 11.33 -3.53 -9.46
CA GLU A 430 12.43 -2.73 -10.01
C GLU A 430 12.01 -1.27 -10.25
N GLY A 431 10.71 -0.96 -10.13
CA GLY A 431 10.16 0.35 -10.41
C GLY A 431 9.83 0.62 -11.88
N ASN A 432 9.81 -0.43 -12.71
CA ASN A 432 9.31 -0.30 -14.08
C ASN A 432 7.79 -0.09 -14.05
N ILE A 433 7.27 0.74 -14.94
CA ILE A 433 5.83 1.04 -15.04
C ILE A 433 5.19 0.11 -16.05
N TYR A 434 4.07 -0.50 -15.67
CA TYR A 434 3.18 -1.24 -16.55
C TYR A 434 1.90 -0.43 -16.72
N VAL A 435 1.46 -0.23 -17.96
CA VAL A 435 0.29 0.57 -18.30
C VAL A 435 -0.66 -0.25 -19.17
N ASN A 436 -1.93 -0.33 -18.77
CA ASN A 436 -3.00 -0.82 -19.63
C ASN A 436 -3.35 0.24 -20.66
N ASP A 437 -2.85 0.06 -21.87
CA ASP A 437 -3.11 0.90 -23.04
C ASP A 437 -4.39 0.41 -23.73
N ASN A 438 -5.53 0.77 -23.13
CA ASN A 438 -6.80 0.07 -23.32
C ASN A 438 -7.27 0.00 -24.78
N ARG A 439 -7.32 1.12 -25.50
CA ARG A 439 -7.87 1.09 -26.87
C ARG A 439 -6.92 0.44 -27.87
N ASN A 440 -5.64 0.35 -27.53
CA ASN A 440 -4.66 -0.45 -28.25
C ASN A 440 -4.63 -1.93 -27.82
N GLN A 441 -5.48 -2.33 -26.85
CA GLN A 441 -5.64 -3.70 -26.36
C GLN A 441 -4.31 -4.36 -25.95
N ARG A 442 -3.46 -3.61 -25.25
CA ARG A 442 -2.12 -4.07 -24.84
C ARG A 442 -1.73 -3.56 -23.46
N VAL A 443 -0.75 -4.23 -22.88
CA VAL A 443 -0.01 -3.75 -21.71
C VAL A 443 1.38 -3.34 -22.15
N GLN A 444 1.76 -2.10 -21.86
CA GLN A 444 3.10 -1.58 -22.12
C GLN A 444 3.92 -1.52 -20.85
N LYS A 445 5.17 -2.01 -20.91
CA LYS A 445 6.19 -1.88 -19.86
C LYS A 445 7.19 -0.80 -20.24
N PHE A 446 7.46 0.12 -19.32
CA PHE A 446 8.49 1.16 -19.43
C PHE A 446 9.55 0.91 -18.37
N LYS A 447 10.80 0.72 -18.79
CA LYS A 447 11.90 0.46 -17.87
C LYS A 447 12.44 1.76 -17.27
N ILE A 448 12.89 1.71 -16.02
CA ILE A 448 13.66 2.82 -15.45
C ILE A 448 14.89 3.07 -16.32
N ASP A 449 15.13 4.34 -16.60
CA ASP A 449 16.36 4.82 -17.22
C ASP A 449 17.37 5.14 -16.11
N GLN A 450 18.47 4.39 -16.09
CA GLN A 450 19.55 4.50 -15.10
C GLN A 450 20.73 5.35 -15.61
N SER A 451 20.62 5.93 -16.81
CA SER A 451 21.69 6.71 -17.45
C SER A 451 21.94 8.06 -16.77
#